data_AF-A0A914QP54-F1
#
_entry.id   AF-A0A914QP54-F1
#
_cell.length_a   1.000
_cell.length_b   1.000
_cell.length_c   1.000
_cell.angle_alpha   90.00
_cell.angle_beta   90.00
_cell.angle_gamma   90.00
#
_symmetry.space_group_name_H-M   'P 1'
#
loop_
_entity.id
_entity.type
_entity.pdbx_description
1 polymer ?
#
loop_
_entity_poly.entity_id
_entity_poly.type
_entity_poly.pdbx_seq_one_letter_code
_entity_poly.pdbx_strand_id
1 'polypeptide(L)'
;MEVQIPILTKDCEIWKQQNYKILCAGTKTERVDHGDSGGPFFYTKNDILYQIGIVHGGGFKNGQQADGDAEFGLFTRVSVYCDWIGNITNGEAKCQDIPPTPPPPPTPAPQSGGMSYKIIFPILSMILTFFIAL
;
A
#
# COMPACT_ATOMS: atom_id res chain seq x y z
N MET A 1 -15.70 16.60 -3.58
CA MET A 1 -15.10 15.78 -4.65
C MET A 1 -14.66 14.49 -4.00
N GLU A 2 -14.98 13.33 -4.58
CA GLU A 2 -14.54 12.03 -4.11
C GLU A 2 -13.61 11.45 -5.18
N VAL A 3 -12.48 10.90 -4.75
CA VAL A 3 -11.49 10.28 -5.64
C VAL A 3 -11.15 8.91 -5.08
N GLN A 4 -11.23 7.89 -5.92
CA GLN A 4 -10.86 6.53 -5.55
C GLN A 4 -9.38 6.31 -5.88
N ILE A 5 -8.60 5.91 -4.89
CA ILE A 5 -7.17 5.69 -5.02
C ILE A 5 -6.75 4.33 -4.45
N PRO A 6 -5.78 3.63 -5.08
CA PRO A 6 -5.32 2.34 -4.60
C PRO A 6 -4.43 2.49 -3.37
N ILE A 7 -4.57 1.59 -2.40
CA ILE A 7 -3.65 1.48 -1.26
C ILE A 7 -2.37 0.77 -1.71
N LEU A 8 -1.22 1.38 -1.45
CA LEU A 8 0.09 0.85 -1.85
C LEU A 8 0.73 0.11 -0.68
N THR A 9 0.76 -1.22 -0.76
CA THR A 9 1.40 -2.05 0.28
C THR A 9 2.90 -2.21 0.03
N LYS A 10 3.38 -2.38 -1.21
CA LYS A 10 4.80 -2.66 -1.50
C LYS A 10 5.60 -1.41 -1.91
N ASP A 11 4.98 -0.37 -2.41
CA ASP A 11 5.75 0.81 -2.90
C ASP A 11 6.00 1.85 -1.79
N CYS A 12 5.38 1.64 -0.62
CA CYS A 12 5.59 2.42 0.60
C CYS A 12 6.89 2.02 1.36
N GLU A 13 7.77 1.21 0.75
CA GLU A 13 8.91 0.56 1.43
C GLU A 13 9.97 1.55 1.93
N ILE A 14 10.04 2.75 1.36
CA ILE A 14 10.97 3.79 1.82
C ILE A 14 10.61 4.29 3.23
N TRP A 15 9.34 4.16 3.65
CA TRP A 15 8.87 4.49 5.00
C TRP A 15 8.53 3.27 5.87
N LYS A 16 8.30 2.10 5.27
CA LYS A 16 8.07 0.86 6.04
C LYS A 16 9.21 0.52 6.97
N GLN A 17 10.45 0.92 6.67
CA GLN A 17 11.56 0.55 7.53
C GLN A 17 11.51 1.21 8.93
N GLN A 18 10.64 2.20 9.19
CA GLN A 18 10.57 2.83 10.52
C GLN A 18 9.18 3.32 10.99
N ASN A 19 8.14 3.45 10.14
CA ASN A 19 6.91 4.13 10.58
C ASN A 19 5.60 3.41 10.19
N TYR A 20 5.23 2.39 10.97
CA TYR A 20 3.95 1.66 10.87
C TYR A 20 2.68 2.55 11.02
N LYS A 21 2.87 3.83 11.35
CA LYS A 21 1.84 4.85 11.54
C LYS A 21 1.43 5.56 10.24
N ILE A 22 2.01 5.20 9.11
CA ILE A 22 1.73 5.81 7.80
C ILE A 22 1.14 4.77 6.84
N LEU A 23 0.16 5.18 6.04
CA LEU A 23 -0.35 4.49 4.87
C LEU A 23 0.05 5.29 3.62
N CYS A 24 0.33 4.58 2.53
CA CYS A 24 0.52 5.16 1.22
C CYS A 24 -0.66 4.78 0.33
N ALA A 25 -1.22 5.74 -0.41
CA ALA A 25 -2.26 5.47 -1.39
C ALA A 25 -2.22 6.50 -2.53
N GLY A 26 -2.62 6.09 -3.73
CA GLY A 26 -2.59 6.95 -4.91
C GLY A 26 -1.78 6.39 -6.07
N THR A 27 -1.81 7.14 -7.15
CA THR A 27 -1.00 6.97 -8.35
C THR A 27 -0.32 8.30 -8.68
N LYS A 28 0.53 8.31 -9.71
CA LYS A 28 1.17 9.54 -10.21
C LYS A 28 0.16 10.61 -10.64
N THR A 29 -1.02 10.18 -11.09
CA THR A 29 -2.06 11.07 -11.63
C THR A 29 -3.20 11.32 -10.65
N GLU A 30 -3.42 10.41 -9.70
CA GLU A 30 -4.52 10.47 -8.75
C GLU A 30 -3.96 10.35 -7.33
N ARG A 31 -3.80 11.49 -6.68
CA ARG A 31 -3.27 11.61 -5.32
C ARG A 31 -3.87 12.83 -4.64
N VAL A 32 -3.68 12.89 -3.32
CA VAL A 32 -3.99 14.07 -2.52
C VAL A 32 -3.16 15.26 -2.99
N ASP A 33 -3.73 16.46 -2.85
CA ASP A 33 -3.12 17.72 -3.25
C ASP A 33 -3.03 18.72 -2.08
N HIS A 34 -2.45 19.88 -2.35
CA HIS A 34 -2.35 20.97 -1.40
C HIS A 34 -3.74 21.40 -0.92
N GLY A 35 -3.92 21.44 0.41
CA GLY A 35 -5.20 21.78 1.04
C GLY A 35 -6.03 20.58 1.49
N ASP A 36 -5.70 19.36 1.05
CA ASP A 36 -6.39 18.14 1.51
C ASP A 36 -5.92 17.67 2.89
N SER A 37 -4.80 18.20 3.41
CA SER A 37 -4.25 17.83 4.72
C SER A 37 -5.29 17.92 5.84
N GLY A 38 -5.40 16.86 6.64
CA GLY A 38 -6.42 16.70 7.67
C GLY A 38 -7.73 16.06 7.18
N GLY A 39 -7.92 15.94 5.87
CA GLY A 39 -9.08 15.27 5.28
C GLY A 39 -9.15 13.77 5.59
N PRO A 40 -10.34 13.15 5.54
CA PRO A 40 -10.49 11.72 5.79
C PRO A 40 -10.11 10.86 4.58
N PHE A 41 -9.56 9.68 4.83
CA PHE A 41 -9.37 8.63 3.83
C PHE A 41 -10.16 7.39 4.23
N PHE A 42 -11.11 6.99 3.38
CA PHE A 42 -12.06 5.94 3.66
C PHE A 42 -11.79 4.65 2.88
N TYR A 43 -12.18 3.53 3.47
CA TYR A 43 -12.24 2.22 2.84
C TYR A 43 -13.63 1.63 3.06
N THR A 44 -14.27 1.17 1.97
CA THR A 44 -15.60 0.57 2.03
C THR A 44 -15.49 -0.95 2.09
N LYS A 45 -16.10 -1.55 3.11
CA LYS A 45 -16.21 -3.02 3.25
C LYS A 45 -17.62 -3.38 3.69
N ASN A 46 -18.27 -4.24 2.92
CA ASN A 46 -19.66 -4.65 3.14
C ASN A 46 -20.61 -3.45 3.29
N ASP A 47 -20.49 -2.47 2.37
CA ASP A 47 -21.27 -1.22 2.37
C ASP A 47 -21.09 -0.31 3.61
N ILE A 48 -20.08 -0.60 4.45
CA ILE A 48 -19.70 0.23 5.60
C ILE A 48 -18.43 1.00 5.25
N LEU A 49 -18.45 2.30 5.47
CA LEU A 49 -17.31 3.21 5.34
C LEU A 49 -16.47 3.20 6.62
N TYR A 50 -15.20 2.83 6.48
CA TYR A 50 -14.20 2.88 7.55
C TYR A 50 -13.21 4.01 7.26
N GLN A 51 -13.03 4.93 8.21
CA GLN A 51 -11.94 5.89 8.09
C GLN A 51 -10.62 5.20 8.47
N ILE A 52 -9.82 4.87 7.46
CA ILE A 52 -8.55 4.15 7.64
C ILE A 52 -7.36 5.10 7.69
N GLY A 53 -7.52 6.33 7.18
CA GLY A 53 -6.45 7.32 7.11
C GLY A 53 -6.93 8.75 7.38
N ILE A 54 -5.97 9.60 7.72
CA ILE A 54 -6.09 11.07 7.68
C ILE A 54 -5.02 11.57 6.72
N VAL A 55 -5.38 12.44 5.77
CA VAL A 55 -4.43 13.00 4.80
C VAL A 55 -3.33 13.74 5.57
N HIS A 56 -2.09 13.28 5.41
CA HIS A 56 -0.93 13.96 5.97
C HIS A 56 -0.45 15.04 4.99
N GLY A 57 -0.18 14.64 3.74
CA GLY A 57 0.28 15.53 2.68
C GLY A 57 0.88 14.78 1.48
N GLY A 58 1.55 15.53 0.61
CA GLY A 58 2.23 15.04 -0.60
C GLY A 58 3.22 13.91 -0.33
N GLY A 59 3.46 13.08 -1.34
CA GLY A 59 4.33 11.90 -1.21
C GLY A 59 5.78 12.12 -1.62
N PHE A 60 6.39 11.03 -2.06
CA PHE A 60 7.83 10.95 -2.28
C PHE A 60 8.14 10.63 -3.74
N LYS A 61 9.31 11.09 -4.16
CA LYS A 61 9.98 10.64 -5.39
C LYS A 61 11.39 10.24 -5.00
N ASN A 62 11.81 9.01 -5.34
CA ASN A 62 13.13 8.47 -5.00
C ASN A 62 13.50 8.56 -3.50
N GLY A 63 12.50 8.48 -2.61
CA GLY A 63 12.71 8.53 -1.17
C GLY A 63 12.94 9.91 -0.56
N GLN A 64 12.75 10.97 -1.34
CA GLN A 64 12.75 12.35 -0.86
C GLN A 64 11.35 12.95 -0.99
N GLN A 65 10.99 13.81 -0.03
CA GLN A 65 9.71 14.52 -0.06
C GLN A 65 9.66 15.31 -1.35
N ALA A 66 8.60 15.08 -2.14
CA ALA A 66 8.45 15.71 -3.44
C ALA A 66 7.13 16.45 -3.48
N ASP A 67 7.20 17.78 -3.50
CA ASP A 67 6.04 18.61 -3.78
C ASP A 67 5.79 18.59 -5.31
N GLY A 68 4.53 18.36 -5.72
CA GLY A 68 4.13 18.30 -7.14
C GLY A 68 4.45 17.00 -7.89
N ASP A 69 5.54 16.32 -7.53
CA ASP A 69 6.11 15.18 -8.28
C ASP A 69 6.00 13.82 -7.55
N ALA A 70 5.29 13.80 -6.43
CA ALA A 70 5.05 12.59 -5.63
C ALA A 70 4.31 11.49 -6.41
N GLU A 71 4.74 10.25 -6.24
CA GLU A 71 4.11 9.11 -6.92
C GLU A 71 2.82 8.62 -6.24
N PHE A 72 2.58 9.04 -5.00
CA PHE A 72 1.43 8.68 -4.17
C PHE A 72 1.21 9.71 -3.05
N GLY A 73 0.10 9.62 -2.32
CA GLY A 73 -0.19 10.39 -1.12
C GLY A 73 0.16 9.66 0.17
N LEU A 74 0.38 10.43 1.25
CA LEU A 74 0.65 9.91 2.58
C LEU A 74 -0.53 10.16 3.51
N PHE A 75 -0.82 9.17 4.34
CA PHE A 75 -1.92 9.22 5.29
C PHE A 75 -1.47 8.72 6.65
N THR A 76 -1.87 9.41 7.72
CA THR A 76 -1.76 8.89 9.08
C THR A 76 -2.67 7.67 9.22
N ARG A 77 -2.13 6.53 9.62
CA ARG A 77 -2.86 5.28 9.82
C ARG A 77 -3.74 5.35 11.06
N VAL A 78 -5.06 5.52 10.88
CA VAL A 78 -6.02 5.70 11.98
C VAL A 78 -6.02 4.51 12.93
N SER A 79 -5.84 3.29 12.41
CA SER A 79 -5.87 2.07 13.23
C SER A 79 -4.81 2.02 14.34
N VAL A 80 -3.73 2.81 14.24
CA VAL A 80 -2.69 2.89 15.27
C VAL A 80 -3.15 3.73 16.47
N TYR A 81 -4.09 4.64 16.27
CA TYR A 81 -4.55 5.59 17.27
C TYR A 81 -5.89 5.18 17.89
N CYS A 82 -6.37 3.97 17.63
CA CYS A 82 -7.67 3.47 18.10
C CYS A 82 -7.89 3.64 19.60
N ASP A 83 -6.90 3.28 20.43
CA ASP A 83 -7.03 3.41 21.88
C ASP A 83 -7.18 4.87 22.30
N TRP A 84 -6.39 5.76 21.71
CA TRP A 84 -6.45 7.19 22.01
C TRP A 84 -7.77 7.81 21.53
N ILE A 85 -8.21 7.46 20.31
CA ILE A 85 -9.48 7.92 19.73
C ILE A 85 -10.66 7.42 20.57
N GLY A 86 -10.68 6.13 20.90
CA GLY A 86 -11.72 5.53 21.73
C GLY A 86 -11.79 6.18 23.11
N ASN A 87 -10.63 6.45 23.72
CA ASN A 87 -10.54 7.11 25.02
C ASN A 87 -11.06 8.56 24.96
N ILE A 88 -10.60 9.38 24.00
CA ILE A 88 -10.98 10.80 23.93
C ILE A 88 -12.45 11.01 23.49
N THR A 89 -13.03 10.00 22.83
CA THR A 89 -14.43 10.02 22.39
C THR A 89 -15.38 9.29 23.35
N ASN A 90 -14.91 8.83 24.52
CA ASN A 90 -15.70 8.01 25.45
C ASN A 90 -16.35 6.78 24.79
N GLY A 91 -15.67 6.16 23.83
CA GLY A 91 -16.12 4.98 23.10
C GLY A 91 -17.14 5.23 21.98
N GLU A 92 -17.41 6.49 21.63
CA GLU A 92 -18.27 6.84 20.49
C GLU A 92 -17.65 6.38 19.17
N ALA A 93 -16.35 6.65 18.98
CA ALA A 93 -15.60 6.14 17.84
C ALA A 93 -15.18 4.69 18.10
N LYS A 94 -15.66 3.77 17.25
CA LYS A 94 -15.39 2.34 17.35
C LYS A 94 -14.39 1.92 16.29
N CYS A 95 -13.26 1.36 16.72
CA CYS A 95 -12.40 0.62 15.81
C CYS A 95 -12.93 -0.80 15.62
N GLN A 96 -12.91 -1.27 14.38
CA GLN A 96 -13.03 -2.71 14.15
C GLN A 96 -11.68 -3.36 14.41
N ASP A 97 -11.70 -4.41 15.23
CA ASP A 97 -10.61 -5.37 15.30
C ASP A 97 -10.50 -6.09 13.96
N ILE A 98 -9.75 -5.50 13.03
CA ILE A 98 -9.15 -6.30 11.97
C ILE A 98 -8.08 -7.12 12.70
N PRO A 99 -8.12 -8.46 12.65
CA PRO A 99 -7.06 -9.29 13.23
C PRO A 99 -5.71 -8.69 12.82
N PRO A 100 -4.79 -8.40 13.76
CA PRO A 100 -3.55 -7.75 13.41
C PRO A 100 -2.88 -8.60 12.34
N THR A 101 -2.66 -8.04 11.16
CA THR A 101 -1.68 -8.62 10.24
C THR A 101 -0.41 -8.81 11.07
N PRO A 102 0.15 -10.04 11.15
CA PRO A 102 1.34 -10.28 11.94
C PRO A 102 2.38 -9.21 11.62
N PRO A 103 3.13 -8.71 12.62
CA PRO A 103 4.23 -7.80 12.33
C PRO A 103 5.10 -8.43 11.23
N PRO A 104 5.57 -7.65 10.24
CA PRO A 104 6.46 -8.18 9.23
C PRO A 104 7.59 -8.92 9.95
N PRO A 105 7.93 -10.16 9.55
CA PRO A 105 9.03 -10.90 10.16
C PRO A 105 10.27 -10.00 10.22
N PRO A 106 11.05 -10.03 11.31
CA PRO A 106 12.31 -9.29 11.34
C PRO A 106 13.10 -9.68 10.10
N THR A 107 13.41 -8.70 9.26
CA THR A 107 14.12 -8.89 7.99
C THR A 107 15.34 -9.77 8.26
N PRO A 108 15.46 -10.96 7.65
CA PRO A 108 16.69 -11.72 7.76
C PRO A 108 17.85 -10.83 7.30
N ALA A 109 18.93 -10.79 8.08
CA ALA A 109 20.16 -10.13 7.68
C ALA A 109 20.51 -10.50 6.23
N PRO A 110 21.07 -9.59 5.41
CA PRO A 110 21.38 -9.89 4.02
C PRO A 110 22.22 -11.15 3.95
N GLN A 111 21.62 -12.27 3.51
CA GLN A 111 22.39 -13.46 3.23
C GLN A 111 23.05 -13.23 1.88
N SER A 112 24.36 -12.99 1.91
CA SER A 112 25.21 -13.06 0.73
C SER A 112 25.19 -14.49 0.20
N GLY A 113 24.18 -14.81 -0.61
CA GLY A 113 24.01 -16.12 -1.22
C GLY A 113 23.73 -15.93 -2.70
N GLY A 114 24.74 -16.16 -3.53
CA GLY A 114 24.64 -16.12 -4.99
C GLY A 114 23.59 -17.11 -5.50
N MET A 115 22.73 -16.65 -6.40
CA MET A 115 21.71 -17.47 -7.02
C MET A 115 22.22 -17.95 -8.40
N SER A 116 22.69 -19.20 -8.45
CA SER A 116 22.90 -19.93 -9.71
C SER A 116 21.54 -20.33 -10.28
N TYR A 117 21.20 -19.85 -11.47
CA TYR A 117 20.04 -20.34 -12.22
C TYR A 117 20.47 -21.53 -13.09
N LYS A 118 19.84 -22.70 -12.88
CA LYS A 118 19.92 -23.81 -13.84
C LYS A 118 18.82 -23.59 -14.89
N ILE A 119 19.24 -23.33 -16.13
CA ILE A 119 18.35 -23.34 -17.29
C ILE A 119 17.89 -24.78 -17.51
N ILE A 120 16.61 -25.06 -17.30
CA ILE A 120 15.97 -26.28 -17.79
C ILE A 120 15.35 -25.91 -19.14
N PHE A 121 15.98 -26.35 -20.23
CA PHE A 121 15.41 -26.30 -21.57
C PHE A 121 14.19 -27.24 -21.66
N PRO A 122 12.99 -26.78 -22.03
CA PRO A 122 11.95 -27.69 -22.46
C PRO A 122 12.26 -28.15 -23.89
N ILE A 123 12.64 -29.41 -23.99
CA ILE A 123 12.74 -30.18 -25.23
C ILE A 123 11.34 -30.42 -25.81
N LEU A 124 11.17 -29.98 -27.07
CA LEU A 124 10.57 -30.73 -28.17
C LEU A 124 9.14 -31.29 -27.99
N SER A 125 8.12 -30.52 -28.37
CA SER A 125 6.88 -31.08 -28.93
C SER A 125 6.13 -30.02 -29.75
N MET A 126 6.60 -29.79 -30.97
CA MET A 126 5.81 -29.12 -32.01
C MET A 126 6.20 -29.70 -33.37
N ILE A 127 5.87 -30.98 -33.56
CA ILE A 127 5.77 -31.57 -34.89
C ILE A 127 4.35 -32.12 -35.02
N LEU A 128 3.76 -31.84 -36.18
CA LEU A 128 2.58 -32.47 -36.78
C LEU A 128 1.22 -31.81 -36.50
N THR A 129 0.87 -30.81 -37.31
CA THR A 129 -0.41 -30.77 -38.06
C THR A 129 -0.41 -29.57 -39.02
N PHE A 130 0.22 -29.74 -40.18
CA PHE A 130 -0.14 -28.99 -41.39
C PHE A 130 -0.12 -29.97 -42.58
N PHE A 131 -1.27 -30.59 -42.80
CA PHE A 131 -1.66 -31.09 -44.11
C PHE A 131 -3.11 -30.66 -44.37
N ILE A 132 -3.27 -29.88 -45.45
CA ILE A 132 -4.44 -29.76 -46.32
C ILE A 132 -5.59 -28.86 -45.86
N ALA A 133 -5.69 -27.68 -46.48
CA ALA A 133 -6.88 -27.25 -47.21
C ALA A 133 -6.52 -26.07 -48.16
N LEU A 134 -6.52 -26.39 -49.47
CA LEU A 134 -6.42 -25.54 -50.68
C LEU A 134 -5.17 -24.68 -50.89
#